data_AF-A0A9W7B873-F1
#
_entry.id   AF-A0A9W7B873-F1
#
_cell.length_a   1.000
_cell.length_b   1.000
_cell.length_c   1.000
_cell.angle_alpha   90.00
_cell.angle_beta   90.00
_cell.angle_gamma   90.00
#
_symmetry.space_group_name_H-M   'P 1'
#
loop_
_entity.id
_entity.type
_entity.pdbx_description
1 polymer ?
#
loop_
_entity_poly.entity_id
_entity_poly.type
_entity_poly.pdbx_seq_one_letter_code
_entity_poly.pdbx_strand_id
1 'polypeptide(L)'
;MHAPVVAVEEVVPWVTLSLNLMNWEFMNFEVPVRTSTYLFSIRKMLEDRHGRIQDLKICLGNFLEEKEMTDEMLTLQEYFDKNEPLIEGVSKEQNEKEATKVVVKLYYDFKPIEAGPILLDWQA
;
A
#
# COMPACT_ATOMS: atom_id res chain seq x y z
N MET A 1 15.44 -27.32 -36.47
CA MET A 1 16.19 -26.80 -35.30
C MET A 1 15.22 -25.90 -34.55
N HIS A 2 14.72 -26.31 -33.38
CA HIS A 2 13.91 -25.42 -32.54
C HIS A 2 14.86 -24.72 -31.59
N ALA A 3 14.98 -23.39 -31.71
CA ALA A 3 15.71 -22.60 -30.74
C ALA A 3 14.94 -22.60 -29.42
N PRO A 4 15.61 -22.69 -28.26
CA PRO A 4 14.93 -22.62 -26.98
C PRO A 4 14.40 -21.19 -26.81
N VAL A 5 13.10 -21.07 -26.53
CA VAL A 5 12.49 -19.81 -26.12
C VAL A 5 13.02 -19.51 -24.72
N VAL A 6 13.97 -18.59 -24.62
CA VAL A 6 14.43 -18.07 -23.33
C VAL A 6 13.29 -17.21 -22.80
N ALA A 7 12.63 -17.65 -21.73
CA ALA A 7 11.68 -16.83 -21.00
C ALA A 7 12.48 -15.66 -20.41
N VAL A 8 12.19 -14.45 -20.87
CA VAL A 8 12.68 -13.24 -20.21
C VAL A 8 11.88 -13.12 -18.93
N GLU A 9 12.50 -13.37 -17.78
CA GLU A 9 11.85 -13.14 -16.50
C GLU A 9 11.52 -11.65 -16.40
N GLU A 10 10.24 -11.35 -16.29
CA GLU A 10 9.75 -9.97 -16.21
C GLU A 10 10.13 -9.42 -14.84
N VAL A 11 11.09 -8.50 -14.83
CA VAL A 11 11.64 -7.92 -13.61
C VAL A 11 10.58 -7.04 -12.96
N VAL A 12 9.87 -7.54 -11.95
CA VAL A 12 8.81 -6.78 -11.28
C VAL A 12 9.41 -5.78 -10.28
N PRO A 13 9.13 -4.46 -10.43
CA PRO A 13 9.64 -3.45 -9.50
C PRO A 13 8.97 -3.50 -8.12
N TRP A 14 9.72 -3.12 -7.09
CA TRP A 14 9.31 -3.07 -5.69
C TRP A 14 9.55 -1.69 -5.09
N VAL A 15 8.72 -1.36 -4.10
CA VAL A 15 8.87 -0.17 -3.23
C VAL A 15 8.57 -0.54 -1.79
N THR A 16 9.03 0.28 -0.84
CA THR A 16 8.60 0.23 0.55
C THR A 16 7.53 1.30 0.77
N LEU A 17 6.31 0.91 1.12
CA LEU A 17 5.28 1.85 1.52
C LEU A 17 5.45 2.22 2.99
N SER A 18 5.61 3.50 3.30
CA SER A 18 5.47 4.05 4.65
C SER A 18 4.02 4.51 4.83
N LEU A 19 3.24 3.75 5.58
CA LEU A 19 1.83 4.01 5.83
C LEU A 19 1.67 4.81 7.11
N ASN A 20 1.20 6.04 6.98
CA ASN A 20 1.11 7.03 8.03
C ASN A 20 -0.37 7.30 8.38
N LEU A 21 -0.79 6.91 9.58
CA LEU A 21 -2.14 7.18 10.07
C LEU A 21 -2.22 8.63 10.56
N MET A 22 -3.18 9.38 10.06
CA MET A 22 -3.35 10.79 10.44
C MET A 22 -3.56 10.93 11.94
N ASN A 23 -2.75 11.77 12.60
CA ASN A 23 -2.77 12.07 14.04
C ASN A 23 -2.34 10.93 15.00
N TRP A 24 -1.92 9.76 14.49
CA TRP A 24 -1.60 8.58 15.30
C TRP A 24 -0.27 7.95 14.87
N GLU A 25 0.82 8.70 14.98
CA GLU A 25 2.15 8.31 14.46
C GLU A 25 2.65 6.94 14.97
N PHE A 26 2.28 6.55 16.18
CA PHE A 26 2.70 5.26 16.75
C PHE A 26 2.09 4.04 16.04
N MET A 27 1.06 4.25 15.22
CA MET A 27 0.41 3.20 14.41
C MET A 27 1.00 3.09 13.00
N ASN A 28 1.97 3.96 12.66
CA ASN A 28 2.63 3.96 11.36
C ASN A 28 3.42 2.67 11.16
N PHE A 29 3.54 2.24 9.91
CA PHE A 29 4.31 1.04 9.58
C PHE A 29 4.82 1.07 8.15
N GLU A 30 5.83 0.25 7.92
CA GLU A 30 6.42 0.07 6.60
C GLU A 30 6.16 -1.33 6.08
N VAL A 31 5.88 -1.44 4.78
CA VAL A 31 5.66 -2.72 4.12
C VAL A 31 6.23 -2.71 2.70
N PRO A 32 7.09 -3.67 2.34
CA PRO A 32 7.56 -3.82 0.96
C PRO A 32 6.47 -4.43 0.08
N VAL A 33 6.21 -3.82 -1.07
CA VAL A 33 5.19 -4.26 -2.03
C VAL A 33 5.70 -4.15 -3.46
N ARG A 34 5.11 -4.93 -4.36
CA ARG A 34 5.31 -4.78 -5.81
C ARG A 34 4.59 -3.54 -6.30
N THR A 35 5.15 -2.80 -7.26
CA THR A 35 4.45 -1.65 -7.84
C THR A 35 3.21 -2.07 -8.65
N SER A 36 3.15 -3.31 -9.11
CA SER A 36 1.96 -3.93 -9.72
C SER A 36 0.84 -4.30 -8.73
N THR A 37 1.03 -4.03 -7.43
CA THR A 37 -0.02 -4.26 -6.42
C THR A 37 -1.18 -3.29 -6.67
N TYR A 38 -2.41 -3.79 -6.64
CA TYR A 38 -3.62 -2.97 -6.73
C TYR A 38 -3.91 -2.20 -5.44
N LEU A 39 -4.50 -1.02 -5.57
CA LEU A 39 -4.93 -0.22 -4.42
C LEU A 39 -5.91 -0.98 -3.51
N PHE A 40 -6.80 -1.80 -4.10
CA PHE A 40 -7.68 -2.71 -3.35
C PHE A 40 -6.91 -3.54 -2.29
N SER A 41 -5.76 -4.08 -2.66
CA SER A 41 -4.94 -4.90 -1.76
C SER A 41 -4.38 -4.09 -0.59
N ILE A 42 -4.05 -2.82 -0.81
CA ILE A 42 -3.60 -1.91 0.26
C ILE A 42 -4.75 -1.58 1.21
N ARG A 43 -5.96 -1.35 0.68
CA ARG A 43 -7.17 -1.14 1.49
C ARG A 43 -7.46 -2.35 2.38
N LYS A 44 -7.48 -3.54 1.78
CA LYS A 44 -7.68 -4.79 2.52
C LYS A 44 -6.63 -5.00 3.61
N MET A 45 -5.36 -4.69 3.33
CA MET A 45 -4.30 -4.78 4.34
C MET A 45 -4.52 -3.81 5.51
N LEU A 46 -5.05 -2.60 5.26
CA LEU A 46 -5.40 -1.66 6.32
C LEU A 46 -6.61 -2.14 7.14
N GLU A 47 -7.63 -2.71 6.48
CA GLU A 47 -8.76 -3.36 7.15
C GLU A 47 -8.30 -4.55 8.01
N ASP A 48 -7.44 -5.44 7.48
CA ASP A 48 -6.93 -6.60 8.22
C ASP A 48 -6.12 -6.16 9.46
N ARG A 49 -5.44 -5.01 9.39
CA ARG A 49 -4.63 -4.47 10.49
C ARG A 49 -5.46 -3.76 11.57
N HIS A 50 -6.45 -2.96 11.16
CA HIS A 50 -7.22 -2.09 12.08
C HIS A 50 -8.60 -2.65 12.42
N GLY A 51 -9.00 -3.74 11.76
CA GLY A 51 -10.34 -4.31 11.87
C GLY A 51 -11.33 -3.62 10.93
N ARG A 52 -12.60 -3.60 11.33
CA ARG A 52 -13.67 -3.00 10.52
C ARG A 52 -13.55 -1.49 10.52
N ILE A 53 -13.25 -0.93 9.34
CA ILE A 53 -13.09 0.50 9.12
C ILE A 53 -14.07 0.95 8.03
N GLN A 54 -14.48 2.22 8.06
CA GLN A 54 -15.33 2.87 7.07
C GLN A 54 -14.73 4.22 6.70
N ASP A 55 -15.19 4.79 5.58
CA ASP A 55 -14.70 6.07 5.05
C ASP A 55 -13.16 6.12 4.91
N LEU A 56 -12.54 4.99 4.54
CA LEU A 56 -11.09 4.90 4.37
C LEU A 56 -10.63 5.81 3.23
N LYS A 57 -9.78 6.78 3.57
CA LYS A 57 -9.07 7.63 2.62
C LYS A 57 -7.59 7.28 2.63
N ILE A 58 -7.01 7.18 1.44
CA ILE A 58 -5.57 6.93 1.25
C ILE A 58 -5.07 7.99 0.28
N CYS A 59 -4.04 8.73 0.66
CA CYS A 59 -3.44 9.78 -0.15
C CYS A 59 -1.94 9.53 -0.37
N LEU A 60 -1.47 9.79 -1.59
CA LEU A 60 -0.06 9.66 -1.95
C LEU A 60 0.74 10.90 -1.53
N GLY A 61 1.77 10.71 -0.71
CA GLY A 61 2.76 11.73 -0.32
C GLY A 61 2.28 12.72 0.74
N ASN A 62 1.07 13.27 0.62
CA ASN A 62 0.46 14.17 1.61
C ASN A 62 -1.04 13.89 1.72
N PHE A 63 -1.65 14.18 2.87
CA PHE A 63 -3.08 14.02 3.09
C PHE A 63 -3.87 15.21 2.51
N LEU A 64 -4.01 15.20 1.18
CA LEU A 64 -4.74 16.20 0.39
C LEU A 64 -5.74 15.48 -0.53
N GLU A 65 -6.87 16.12 -0.80
CA GLU A 65 -7.97 15.52 -1.58
C GLU A 65 -7.55 15.23 -3.03
N GLU A 66 -6.77 16.11 -3.65
CA GLU A 66 -6.23 15.90 -5.00
C GLU A 66 -5.17 14.79 -5.09
N LYS A 67 -4.67 14.34 -3.94
CA LYS A 67 -3.74 13.20 -3.81
C LYS A 67 -4.44 11.92 -3.37
N GLU A 68 -5.76 11.94 -3.22
CA GLU A 68 -6.55 10.78 -2.81
C GLU A 68 -6.54 9.70 -3.91
N MET A 69 -6.22 8.48 -3.50
CA MET A 69 -6.22 7.29 -4.34
C MET A 69 -7.60 6.62 -4.21
N THR A 70 -8.43 6.78 -5.25
CA THR A 70 -9.86 6.41 -5.20
C THR A 70 -10.23 5.18 -6.03
N ASP A 71 -9.49 4.90 -7.11
CA ASP A 71 -9.75 3.79 -8.02
C ASP A 71 -9.01 2.53 -7.55
N GLU A 72 -9.77 1.63 -6.95
CA GLU A 72 -9.26 0.39 -6.37
C GLU A 72 -8.70 -0.59 -7.42
N MET A 73 -9.08 -0.42 -8.69
CA MET A 73 -8.64 -1.27 -9.81
C MET A 73 -7.32 -0.82 -10.41
N LEU A 74 -6.79 0.35 -10.00
CA LEU A 74 -5.46 0.80 -10.43
C LEU A 74 -4.36 0.19 -9.57
N THR A 75 -3.25 -0.12 -10.22
CA THR A 75 -2.00 -0.51 -9.58
C THR A 75 -1.31 0.69 -8.94
N LEU A 76 -0.43 0.44 -7.98
CA LEU A 76 0.41 1.49 -7.38
C LEU A 76 1.26 2.20 -8.43
N GLN A 77 1.79 1.47 -9.41
CA GLN A 77 2.56 2.05 -10.52
C GLN A 77 1.75 3.09 -11.28
N GLU A 78 0.48 2.81 -11.61
CA GLU A 78 -0.37 3.77 -12.32
C GLU A 78 -0.65 5.05 -11.53
N TYR A 79 -0.60 4.99 -10.20
CA TYR A 79 -0.66 6.18 -9.34
C TYR A 79 0.68 6.91 -9.27
N PHE A 80 1.77 6.16 -9.22
CA PHE A 80 3.13 6.70 -9.21
C PHE A 80 3.48 7.43 -10.50
N ASP A 81 3.01 6.93 -11.64
CA ASP A 81 3.21 7.52 -12.97
C ASP A 81 2.44 8.83 -13.15
N LYS A 82 1.39 9.04 -12.36
CA LYS A 82 0.60 10.28 -12.34
C LYS A 82 1.14 11.31 -11.34
N ASN A 83 2.13 10.94 -10.54
CA ASN A 83 2.71 11.83 -9.55
C ASN A 83 3.91 12.58 -10.14
N GLU A 84 4.12 13.82 -9.69
CA GLU A 84 5.31 14.61 -10.00
C GLU A 84 6.09 14.88 -8.70
N PRO A 85 7.35 14.45 -8.59
CA PRO A 85 8.09 13.61 -9.55
C PRO A 85 7.55 12.17 -9.65
N LEU A 86 7.86 11.52 -10.76
CA LEU A 86 7.56 10.09 -10.99
C LEU A 86 8.26 9.24 -9.93
N ILE A 87 7.59 8.19 -9.49
CA ILE A 87 8.13 7.24 -8.51
C ILE A 87 8.41 5.91 -9.23
N GLU A 88 9.68 5.56 -9.32
CA GLU A 88 10.12 4.30 -9.92
C GLU A 88 10.52 3.30 -8.82
N GLY A 89 9.97 2.09 -8.90
CA GLY A 89 10.40 0.99 -8.03
C GLY A 89 11.75 0.42 -8.47
N VAL A 90 12.34 -0.43 -7.63
CA VAL A 90 13.60 -1.12 -7.92
C VAL A 90 13.37 -2.60 -8.10
N SER A 91 14.19 -3.26 -8.93
CA SER A 91 14.11 -4.70 -9.09
C SER A 91 14.58 -5.44 -7.83
N LYS A 92 13.94 -6.56 -7.47
CA LYS A 92 14.35 -7.36 -6.32
C LYS A 92 15.72 -8.03 -6.53
N GLU A 93 16.09 -8.28 -7.78
CA GLU A 93 17.38 -8.85 -8.19
C GLU A 93 18.55 -7.89 -7.91
N GLN A 94 18.30 -6.57 -7.93
CA GLN A 94 19.27 -5.53 -7.56
C GLN A 94 19.43 -5.37 -6.04
N ASN A 95 19.57 -6.47 -5.29
CA ASN A 95 19.63 -6.53 -3.82
C ASN A 95 18.30 -6.21 -3.11
N GLU A 96 17.86 -7.13 -2.26
CA GLU A 96 16.77 -6.95 -1.29
C GLU A 96 17.00 -5.75 -0.33
N LYS A 97 18.26 -5.29 -0.23
CA LYS A 97 18.69 -4.07 0.50
C LYS A 97 18.44 -2.76 -0.27
N GLU A 98 18.15 -2.78 -1.57
CA GLU A 98 17.82 -1.58 -2.34
C GLU A 98 16.33 -1.32 -2.44
N ALA A 99 15.48 -2.35 -2.36
CA ALA A 99 14.02 -2.19 -2.26
C ALA A 99 13.57 -1.38 -1.02
N THR A 100 14.40 -1.39 0.03
CA THR A 100 14.23 -0.54 1.23
C THR A 100 14.68 0.91 1.03
N LYS A 101 15.33 1.28 -0.09
CA LYS A 101 15.74 2.67 -0.37
C LYS A 101 14.59 3.51 -0.93
N VAL A 102 13.67 2.91 -1.71
CA VAL A 102 12.54 3.64 -2.29
C VAL A 102 11.37 3.58 -1.31
N VAL A 103 11.31 4.59 -0.43
CA VAL A 103 10.24 4.74 0.55
C VAL A 103 9.17 5.69 0.02
N VAL A 104 7.98 5.17 -0.23
CA VAL A 104 6.82 5.92 -0.69
C VAL A 104 5.89 6.15 0.49
N LYS A 105 5.64 7.41 0.83
CA LYS A 105 4.72 7.74 1.94
C LYS A 105 3.28 7.73 1.44
N LEU A 106 2.43 6.93 2.07
CA LEU A 106 0.98 7.08 1.96
C LEU A 106 0.45 7.56 3.32
N TYR A 107 -0.45 8.52 3.27
CA TYR A 107 -1.20 8.99 4.42
C TYR A 107 -2.59 8.42 4.35
N TYR A 108 -3.13 7.95 5.46
CA TYR A 108 -4.48 7.42 5.50
C TYR A 108 -5.22 7.83 6.76
N ASP A 109 -6.54 7.88 6.64
CA ASP A 109 -7.48 8.14 7.72
C ASP A 109 -8.74 7.31 7.50
N PHE A 110 -9.41 6.95 8.58
CA PHE A 110 -10.63 6.15 8.54
C PHE A 110 -11.46 6.37 9.79
N LYS A 111 -12.73 5.99 9.74
CA LYS A 111 -13.57 5.87 10.94
C LYS A 111 -13.69 4.40 11.33
N PRO A 112 -13.53 4.04 12.62
CA PRO A 112 -13.84 2.68 13.04
C PRO A 112 -15.34 2.44 12.84
N ILE A 113 -15.70 1.25 12.34
CA ILE A 113 -17.08 0.79 12.45
C ILE A 113 -17.23 0.30 13.87
N GLU A 114 -18.03 1.00 14.68
CA GLU A 114 -18.45 0.45 15.97
C GLU A 114 -19.17 -0.88 15.68
N ALA A 115 -18.49 -1.99 15.98
CA ALA A 115 -19.21 -3.19 16.32
C ALA A 115 -20.06 -2.80 17.54
N GLY A 116 -21.38 -2.97 17.44
CA GLY A 116 -22.30 -2.75 18.55
C GLY A 116 -21.79 -3.44 19.84
N PRO A 117 -22.39 -3.11 21.00
CA PRO A 117 -21.80 -3.36 22.32
C PRO A 117 -21.14 -4.73 22.40
N ILE A 118 -19.84 -4.71 22.68
CA ILE A 118 -19.03 -5.92 22.89
C ILE A 118 -19.67 -6.65 24.06
N LEU A 119 -20.43 -7.73 23.80
CA LEU A 119 -20.83 -8.64 24.86
C LEU A 119 -19.55 -9.37 25.30
N LEU A 120 -18.90 -8.82 26.33
CA LEU A 120 -18.00 -9.60 27.16
C LEU A 120 -18.89 -10.60 27.92
N ASP A 121 -19.14 -11.76 27.32
CA ASP A 121 -19.61 -12.93 28.06
C ASP A 121 -18.47 -13.36 29.00
N TRP A 122 -18.40 -12.68 30.15
CA TRP A 122 -17.75 -13.20 31.35
C TRP A 122 -18.52 -14.44 31.77
N GLN A 123 -18.10 -15.61 31.32
CA GLN A 123 -18.47 -16.86 31.99
C GLN A 123 -17.62 -17.00 33.26
N ALA A 124 -18.35 -17.21 34.34
CA ALA A 124 -17.95 -17.25 35.75
C ALA A 124 -16.89 -18.30 36.10
#